data_AF-A0A1T4VYS7-F1
#
_entry.id   AF-A0A1T4VYS7-F1
#
_cell.length_a   1.000
_cell.length_b   1.000
_cell.length_c   1.000
_cell.angle_alpha   90.00
_cell.angle_beta   90.00
_cell.angle_gamma   90.00
#
_symmetry.space_group_name_H-M   'P 1'
#
loop_
_entity.id
_entity.type
_entity.pdbx_description
1 polymer ?
#
loop_
_entity_poly.entity_id
_entity_poly.type
_entity_poly.pdbx_seq_one_letter_code
_entity_poly.pdbx_strand_id
1 'polypeptide(L)'
;MKTQTRVYEGLIMARKKESTENNKNKKANKVKKNNSVDTMLHYTARDYGQEYIMKRKMIRAIFIAIMLAIALIVFIALYMDQAGRVQETYRTKYTKSLETVVFDLDDYKNAEADYELRYRMILADMSNANAFAFLLDDFEKEQKSINGLYTCFLKYPQQMQQRIDEVKEILEKILNVNNKDSYEGIDKFVDTINLKGY
;
A
#
# COMPACT_ATOMS: atom_id res chain seq x y z
N MET A 1 -42.43 70.35 70.53
CA MET A 1 -43.39 69.69 69.61
C MET A 1 -42.80 69.19 68.28
N LYS A 2 -41.48 69.29 68.00
CA LYS A 2 -40.86 68.81 66.74
C LYS A 2 -40.12 67.46 66.84
N THR A 3 -39.97 66.89 68.04
CA THR A 3 -39.11 65.71 68.29
C THR A 3 -39.87 64.39 68.22
N GLN A 4 -41.13 64.33 68.67
CA GLN A 4 -41.95 63.10 68.64
C GLN A 4 -42.38 62.69 67.23
N THR A 5 -42.67 63.67 66.35
CA THR A 5 -43.10 63.42 64.97
C THR A 5 -42.00 62.79 64.12
N ARG A 6 -40.73 63.19 64.33
CA ARG A 6 -39.58 62.59 63.64
C ARG A 6 -39.32 61.13 64.02
N VAL A 7 -39.59 60.75 65.27
CA VAL A 7 -39.38 59.38 65.75
C VAL A 7 -40.42 58.43 65.15
N TYR A 8 -41.68 58.85 65.08
CA TYR A 8 -42.75 58.07 64.44
C TYR A 8 -42.55 57.92 62.93
N GLU A 9 -42.14 58.99 62.23
CA GLU A 9 -41.83 58.92 60.80
C GLU A 9 -40.63 58.00 60.52
N GLY A 10 -39.61 58.00 61.40
CA GLY A 10 -38.47 57.09 61.31
C GLY A 10 -38.85 55.61 61.45
N LEU A 11 -39.75 55.28 62.37
CA LEU A 11 -40.25 53.92 62.59
C LEU A 11 -41.10 53.41 61.42
N ILE A 12 -41.94 54.26 60.83
CA ILE A 12 -42.75 53.90 59.65
C ILE A 12 -41.85 53.67 58.43
N MET A 13 -40.84 54.52 58.24
CA MET A 13 -39.84 54.37 57.17
C MET A 13 -39.02 53.08 57.34
N ALA A 14 -38.63 52.72 58.57
CA ALA A 14 -37.89 51.50 58.85
C ALA A 14 -38.71 50.24 58.54
N ARG A 15 -39.97 50.18 59.01
CA ARG A 15 -40.87 49.06 58.74
C ARG A 15 -41.20 48.92 57.25
N LYS A 16 -41.32 50.04 56.52
CA LYS A 16 -41.52 50.02 55.07
C LYS A 16 -40.29 49.49 54.32
N LYS A 17 -39.08 49.90 54.74
CA LYS A 17 -37.81 49.38 54.19
C LYS A 17 -37.70 47.86 54.38
N GLU A 18 -37.94 47.38 55.60
CA GLU A 18 -37.84 45.96 55.95
C GLU A 18 -38.86 45.10 55.17
N SER A 19 -40.09 45.61 54.98
CA SER A 19 -41.10 44.95 54.14
C SER A 19 -40.66 44.88 52.67
N THR A 20 -40.13 45.97 52.10
CA THR A 20 -39.61 45.96 50.72
C THR A 20 -38.41 45.02 50.55
N GLU A 21 -37.54 44.92 51.55
CA GLU A 21 -36.35 44.09 51.50
C GLU A 21 -36.69 42.59 51.59
N ASN A 22 -37.62 42.23 52.47
CA ASN A 22 -38.17 40.87 52.53
C ASN A 22 -38.88 40.46 51.24
N ASN A 23 -39.60 41.38 50.59
CA ASN A 23 -40.27 41.09 49.32
C ASN A 23 -39.27 40.96 48.17
N LYS A 24 -38.18 41.75 48.16
CA LYS A 24 -37.06 41.60 47.23
C LYS A 24 -36.36 40.25 47.40
N ASN A 25 -36.07 39.84 48.64
CA ASN A 25 -35.41 38.56 48.92
C ASN A 25 -36.27 37.36 48.52
N LYS A 26 -37.59 37.40 48.76
CA LYS A 26 -38.51 36.35 48.28
C LYS A 26 -38.55 36.26 46.75
N LYS A 27 -38.58 37.40 46.04
CA LYS A 27 -38.51 37.42 44.57
C LYS A 27 -37.16 36.90 44.06
N ALA A 28 -36.05 37.31 44.65
CA ALA A 28 -34.71 36.86 44.28
C ALA A 28 -34.54 35.34 44.46
N ASN A 29 -35.04 34.77 45.57
CA ASN A 29 -35.00 33.33 45.80
C ASN A 29 -35.91 32.56 44.83
N LYS A 30 -37.09 33.10 44.49
CA LYS A 30 -37.97 32.49 43.49
C LYS A 30 -37.35 32.51 42.10
N VAL A 31 -36.69 33.61 41.70
CA VAL A 31 -35.96 33.72 40.43
C VAL A 31 -34.76 32.76 40.41
N LYS A 32 -33.97 32.67 41.48
CA LYS A 32 -32.85 31.71 41.57
C LYS A 32 -33.33 30.25 41.48
N LYS A 33 -34.42 29.90 42.16
CA LYS A 33 -35.00 28.55 42.11
C LYS A 33 -35.50 28.21 40.70
N ASN A 34 -36.19 29.14 40.04
CA ASN A 34 -36.68 28.93 38.67
C ASN A 34 -35.53 28.82 37.67
N ASN A 35 -34.50 29.66 37.78
CA ASN A 35 -33.32 29.58 36.91
C ASN A 35 -32.56 28.26 37.09
N SER A 36 -32.47 27.74 38.33
CA SER A 36 -31.84 26.43 38.59
C SER A 36 -32.62 25.25 38.03
N VAL A 37 -33.95 25.34 37.98
CA VAL A 37 -34.80 24.28 37.42
C VAL A 37 -34.77 24.35 35.90
N ASP A 38 -34.83 25.55 35.32
CA ASP A 38 -34.80 25.78 33.88
C ASP A 38 -33.43 25.41 33.27
N THR A 39 -32.31 25.72 33.95
CA THR A 39 -30.99 25.27 33.53
C THR A 39 -30.83 23.75 33.63
N MET A 40 -31.40 23.10 34.64
CA MET A 40 -31.38 21.64 34.78
C MET A 40 -32.25 20.95 33.72
N LEU A 41 -33.37 21.55 33.33
CA LEU A 41 -34.22 21.11 32.22
C LEU A 41 -33.56 21.32 30.85
N HIS A 42 -32.89 22.46 30.64
CA HIS A 42 -32.13 22.72 29.43
C HIS A 42 -30.90 21.82 29.30
N TYR A 43 -30.21 21.51 30.40
CA TYR A 43 -29.07 20.59 30.42
C TYR A 43 -29.52 19.16 30.10
N THR A 44 -30.60 18.68 30.73
CA THR A 44 -31.16 17.35 30.45
C THR A 44 -31.77 17.25 29.05
N ALA A 45 -32.55 18.21 28.56
CA ALA A 45 -33.10 18.12 27.20
C ALA A 45 -32.03 18.18 26.09
N ARG A 46 -30.99 19.02 26.26
CA ARG A 46 -29.92 19.19 25.27
C ARG A 46 -28.96 18.00 25.24
N ASP A 47 -28.53 17.50 26.41
CA ASP A 47 -27.60 16.37 26.48
C ASP A 47 -28.25 15.08 25.99
N TYR A 48 -29.54 14.83 26.27
CA TYR A 48 -30.21 13.62 25.79
C TYR A 48 -30.40 13.64 24.26
N GLY A 49 -30.72 14.80 23.67
CA GLY A 49 -30.81 14.97 22.22
C GLY A 49 -29.45 14.84 21.53
N GLN A 50 -28.40 15.42 22.12
CA GLN A 50 -27.03 15.38 21.59
C GLN A 50 -26.40 13.99 21.75
N GLU A 51 -26.63 13.30 22.86
CA GLU A 51 -26.21 11.92 23.12
C GLU A 51 -26.89 10.93 22.16
N TYR A 52 -28.19 11.12 21.89
CA TYR A 52 -28.92 10.31 20.91
C TYR A 52 -28.40 10.51 19.48
N ILE A 53 -28.12 11.75 19.08
CA ILE A 53 -27.51 12.07 17.77
C ILE A 53 -26.09 11.50 17.68
N MET A 54 -25.28 11.58 18.75
CA MET A 54 -23.94 10.97 18.80
C MET A 54 -24.00 9.45 18.70
N LYS A 55 -24.87 8.77 19.46
CA LYS A 55 -25.06 7.32 19.38
C LYS A 55 -25.50 6.87 17.98
N ARG A 56 -26.40 7.61 17.33
CA ARG A 56 -26.84 7.32 15.95
C ARG A 56 -25.71 7.50 14.92
N LYS A 57 -24.89 8.54 15.06
CA LYS A 57 -23.70 8.75 14.21
C LYS A 57 -22.64 7.67 14.44
N MET A 58 -22.44 7.24 15.69
CA MET A 58 -21.52 6.18 16.06
C MET A 58 -21.96 4.82 15.48
N ILE A 59 -23.26 4.48 15.55
CA ILE A 59 -23.80 3.27 14.92
C ILE A 59 -23.59 3.29 13.40
N ARG A 60 -23.91 4.41 12.73
CA ARG A 60 -23.66 4.55 11.28
C ARG A 60 -22.17 4.42 10.94
N ALA A 61 -21.30 5.02 11.73
CA ALA A 61 -19.86 4.90 11.55
C ALA A 61 -19.37 3.45 11.73
N ILE A 62 -19.91 2.70 12.69
CA ILE A 62 -19.61 1.28 12.87
C ILE A 62 -20.04 0.47 11.64
N PHE A 63 -21.25 0.69 11.11
CA PHE A 63 -21.70 0.01 9.89
C PHE A 63 -20.81 0.32 8.69
N ILE A 64 -20.42 1.59 8.50
CA ILE A 64 -19.50 1.98 7.43
C ILE A 64 -18.13 1.34 7.63
N ALA A 65 -17.62 1.30 8.87
CA ALA A 65 -16.34 0.67 9.20
C ALA A 65 -16.35 -0.83 8.90
N ILE A 66 -17.45 -1.54 9.23
CA ILE A 66 -17.61 -2.96 8.90
C ILE A 66 -17.63 -3.17 7.38
N MET A 67 -18.37 -2.35 6.64
CA MET A 67 -18.42 -2.44 5.18
C MET A 67 -17.05 -2.18 4.54
N LEU A 68 -16.32 -1.17 5.03
CA LEU A 68 -14.96 -0.88 4.57
C LEU A 68 -13.99 -2.02 4.92
N ALA A 69 -14.11 -2.63 6.10
CA ALA A 69 -13.29 -3.78 6.48
C ALA A 69 -13.53 -4.98 5.56
N ILE A 70 -14.80 -5.28 5.25
CA ILE A 70 -15.15 -6.36 4.30
C ILE A 70 -14.59 -6.04 2.91
N ALA A 71 -14.78 -4.81 2.42
CA ALA A 71 -14.27 -4.39 1.11
C ALA A 71 -12.74 -4.50 1.04
N LEU A 72 -12.03 -4.13 2.10
CA LEU A 72 -10.58 -4.24 2.18
C LEU A 72 -10.12 -5.70 2.13
N ILE A 73 -10.77 -6.60 2.87
CA ILE A 73 -10.43 -8.02 2.86
C ILE A 73 -10.63 -8.62 1.47
N VAL A 74 -11.77 -8.34 0.83
CA VAL A 74 -12.05 -8.80 -0.54
C VAL A 74 -11.01 -8.24 -1.51
N PHE A 75 -10.65 -6.96 -1.38
CA PHE A 75 -9.64 -6.33 -2.22
C PHE A 75 -8.27 -7.00 -2.08
N ILE A 76 -7.83 -7.28 -0.85
CA ILE A 76 -6.56 -7.99 -0.60
C ILE A 76 -6.58 -9.38 -1.23
N ALA A 77 -7.68 -10.12 -1.05
CA ALA A 77 -7.82 -11.46 -1.62
C ALA A 77 -7.74 -11.44 -3.15
N LEU A 78 -8.46 -10.53 -3.80
CA LEU A 78 -8.42 -10.35 -5.26
C LEU A 78 -7.04 -9.88 -5.75
N TYR A 79 -6.36 -9.02 -4.98
CA TYR A 79 -5.03 -8.55 -5.30
C TYR A 79 -4.01 -9.71 -5.27
N MET A 80 -4.02 -10.54 -4.23
CA MET A 80 -3.12 -11.70 -4.13
C MET A 80 -3.35 -12.69 -5.27
N ASP A 81 -4.61 -12.97 -5.59
CA ASP A 81 -5.01 -13.84 -6.70
C ASP A 81 -4.52 -13.28 -8.06
N GLN A 82 -4.67 -11.97 -8.28
CA GLN A 82 -4.17 -11.32 -9.49
C GLN A 82 -2.63 -11.29 -9.54
N ALA A 83 -1.96 -11.04 -8.41
CA ALA A 83 -0.50 -11.04 -8.32
C ALA A 83 0.06 -12.43 -8.67
N GLY A 84 -0.56 -13.51 -8.17
CA GLY A 84 -0.21 -14.88 -8.54
C GLY A 84 -0.31 -15.14 -10.04
N ARG A 85 -1.44 -14.76 -10.67
CA ARG A 85 -1.62 -14.90 -12.14
C ARG A 85 -0.58 -14.12 -12.95
N VAL A 86 -0.21 -12.92 -12.49
CA VAL A 86 0.81 -12.10 -13.14
C VAL A 86 2.17 -12.80 -13.06
N GLN A 87 2.53 -13.35 -11.91
CA GLN A 87 3.77 -14.11 -11.74
C GLN A 87 3.80 -15.37 -12.63
N GLU A 88 2.69 -16.12 -12.73
CA GLU A 88 2.59 -17.24 -13.67
C GLU A 88 2.80 -16.79 -15.12
N THR A 89 2.19 -15.67 -15.50
CA THR A 89 2.35 -15.10 -16.85
C THR A 89 3.81 -14.72 -17.11
N TYR A 90 4.49 -14.07 -16.15
CA TYR A 90 5.91 -13.75 -16.27
C TYR A 90 6.76 -15.01 -16.40
N ARG A 91 6.47 -16.09 -15.65
CA ARG A 91 7.18 -17.37 -15.78
C ARG A 91 7.00 -17.94 -17.18
N THR A 92 5.78 -17.97 -17.71
CA THR A 92 5.53 -18.42 -19.08
C THR A 92 6.27 -17.58 -20.12
N LYS A 93 6.27 -16.25 -19.97
CA LYS A 93 6.96 -15.36 -20.90
C LYS A 93 8.48 -15.51 -20.81
N TYR A 94 9.02 -15.69 -19.62
CA TYR A 94 10.42 -15.99 -19.40
C TYR A 94 10.85 -17.29 -20.08
N THR A 95 10.15 -18.39 -19.81
CA THR A 95 10.42 -19.71 -20.44
C THR A 95 10.35 -19.60 -21.96
N LYS A 96 9.31 -18.96 -22.50
CA LYS A 96 9.16 -18.77 -23.94
C LYS A 96 10.26 -17.90 -24.54
N SER A 97 10.77 -16.91 -23.80
CA SER A 97 11.91 -16.10 -24.25
C SER A 97 13.17 -16.94 -24.33
N LEU A 98 13.43 -17.82 -23.35
CA LEU A 98 14.56 -18.76 -23.40
C LEU A 98 14.43 -19.78 -24.53
N GLU A 99 13.23 -20.30 -24.78
CA GLU A 99 12.97 -21.17 -25.95
C GLU A 99 13.29 -20.45 -27.26
N THR A 100 12.93 -19.17 -27.35
CA THR A 100 13.21 -18.34 -28.53
C THR A 100 14.72 -18.11 -28.68
N VAL A 101 15.44 -17.84 -27.60
CA VAL A 101 16.91 -17.75 -27.64
C VAL A 101 17.54 -19.04 -28.14
N VAL A 102 17.10 -20.20 -27.65
CA VAL A 102 17.62 -21.50 -28.10
C VAL A 102 17.37 -21.70 -29.59
N PHE A 103 16.18 -21.35 -30.07
CA PHE A 103 15.85 -21.38 -31.49
C PHE A 103 16.75 -20.44 -32.31
N ASP A 104 16.95 -19.21 -31.87
CA ASP A 104 17.79 -18.22 -32.53
C ASP A 104 19.28 -18.63 -32.55
N LEU A 105 19.75 -19.33 -31.52
CA LEU A 105 21.11 -19.91 -31.48
C LEU A 105 21.29 -20.98 -32.56
N ASP A 106 20.29 -21.85 -32.76
CA ASP A 106 20.27 -22.81 -33.86
C ASP A 106 20.22 -22.13 -35.23
N ASP A 107 19.35 -21.14 -35.36
CA ASP A 107 19.19 -20.36 -36.58
C ASP A 107 20.46 -19.58 -36.93
N TYR A 108 21.20 -19.09 -35.95
CA TYR A 108 22.51 -18.46 -36.16
C TYR A 108 23.54 -19.48 -36.66
N LYS A 109 23.58 -20.67 -36.05
CA LYS A 109 24.55 -21.71 -36.40
C LYS A 109 24.31 -22.27 -37.81
N ASN A 110 23.05 -22.45 -38.19
CA ASN A 110 22.67 -23.01 -39.49
C ASN A 110 22.59 -21.96 -40.60
N ALA A 111 22.89 -20.70 -40.30
CA ALA A 111 22.83 -19.63 -41.27
C ALA A 111 23.94 -19.69 -42.31
N GLU A 112 23.59 -19.40 -43.56
CA GLU A 112 24.55 -19.22 -44.66
C GLU A 112 24.99 -17.75 -44.85
N ALA A 113 24.27 -16.80 -44.23
CA ALA A 113 24.51 -15.36 -44.30
C ALA A 113 23.87 -14.60 -43.10
N ASP A 114 24.10 -13.29 -43.03
CA ASP A 114 23.48 -12.36 -42.08
C ASP A 114 23.77 -12.64 -40.59
N TYR A 115 24.97 -13.14 -40.29
CA TYR A 115 25.40 -13.41 -38.90
C TYR A 115 25.25 -12.21 -37.97
N GLU A 116 25.53 -10.99 -38.43
CA GLU A 116 25.36 -9.80 -37.59
C GLU A 116 23.90 -9.59 -37.17
N LEU A 117 22.95 -9.70 -38.11
CA LEU A 117 21.53 -9.55 -37.81
C LEU A 117 21.06 -10.65 -36.86
N ARG A 118 21.42 -11.90 -37.13
CA ARG A 118 21.05 -13.06 -36.30
C ARG A 118 21.63 -12.96 -34.90
N TYR A 119 22.86 -12.47 -34.77
CA TYR A 119 23.46 -12.22 -33.46
C TYR A 119 22.70 -11.13 -32.67
N ARG A 120 22.23 -10.08 -33.36
CA ARG A 120 21.41 -9.04 -32.74
C ARG A 120 20.04 -9.58 -32.30
N MET A 121 19.46 -10.55 -33.02
CA MET A 121 18.23 -11.22 -32.59
C MET A 121 18.45 -12.00 -31.30
N ILE A 122 19.50 -12.83 -31.22
CA ILE A 122 19.90 -13.52 -29.99
C ILE A 122 20.05 -12.53 -28.82
N LEU A 123 20.72 -11.39 -29.05
CA LEU A 123 20.90 -10.37 -28.02
C LEU A 123 19.57 -9.75 -27.57
N ALA A 124 18.66 -9.48 -28.50
CA ALA A 124 17.33 -8.94 -28.20
C ALA A 124 16.50 -9.93 -27.38
N ASP A 125 16.50 -11.20 -27.72
CA ASP A 125 15.73 -12.22 -27.00
C ASP A 125 16.36 -12.59 -25.66
N MET A 126 17.69 -12.57 -25.54
CA MET A 126 18.36 -12.63 -24.24
C MET A 126 18.01 -11.42 -23.37
N SER A 127 17.90 -10.22 -23.95
CA SER A 127 17.44 -9.03 -23.23
C SER A 127 16.00 -9.20 -22.74
N ASN A 128 15.12 -9.79 -23.55
CA ASN A 128 13.73 -10.09 -23.17
C ASN A 128 13.69 -11.12 -22.02
N ALA A 129 14.44 -12.21 -22.11
CA ALA A 129 14.54 -13.21 -21.06
C ALA A 129 15.04 -12.58 -19.75
N ASN A 130 16.08 -11.73 -19.81
CA ASN A 130 16.60 -11.01 -18.65
C ASN A 130 15.57 -10.04 -18.04
N ALA A 131 14.77 -9.36 -18.87
CA ALA A 131 13.71 -8.47 -18.40
C ALA A 131 12.60 -9.23 -17.67
N PHE A 132 12.15 -10.37 -18.19
CA PHE A 132 11.17 -11.20 -17.48
C PHE A 132 11.75 -11.85 -16.22
N ALA A 133 13.02 -12.28 -16.24
CA ALA A 133 13.69 -12.79 -15.05
C ALA A 133 13.71 -11.77 -13.90
N PHE A 134 13.87 -10.48 -14.21
CA PHE A 134 13.82 -9.40 -13.23
C PHE A 134 12.42 -9.19 -12.61
N LEU A 135 11.34 -9.52 -13.34
CA LEU A 135 9.97 -9.36 -12.87
C LEU A 135 9.47 -10.54 -12.03
N LEU A 136 10.24 -11.63 -11.97
CA LEU A 136 9.89 -12.83 -11.23
C LEU A 136 10.19 -12.68 -9.73
N ASP A 137 9.20 -13.00 -8.91
CA ASP A 137 9.38 -13.08 -7.46
C ASP A 137 10.23 -14.32 -7.10
N ASP A 138 11.05 -14.18 -6.06
CA ASP A 138 11.97 -15.21 -5.54
C ASP A 138 12.94 -15.79 -6.59
N PHE A 139 13.38 -14.96 -7.55
CA PHE A 139 14.20 -15.38 -8.70
C PHE A 139 15.57 -14.67 -8.80
N GLU A 140 16.01 -14.01 -7.72
CA GLU A 140 17.19 -13.13 -7.72
C GLU A 140 18.50 -13.84 -8.12
N LYS A 141 18.65 -15.12 -7.75
CA LYS A 141 19.87 -15.90 -8.06
C LYS A 141 19.92 -16.25 -9.53
N GLU A 142 18.83 -16.80 -10.04
CA GLU A 142 18.68 -17.20 -11.44
C GLU A 142 18.72 -15.97 -12.35
N GLN A 143 18.10 -14.86 -11.93
CA GLN A 143 18.21 -13.56 -12.60
C GLN A 143 19.66 -13.11 -12.72
N LYS A 144 20.47 -13.24 -11.66
CA LYS A 144 21.90 -12.90 -11.71
C LYS A 144 22.65 -13.73 -12.75
N SER A 145 22.38 -15.03 -12.83
CA SER A 145 23.00 -15.92 -13.83
C SER A 145 22.60 -15.51 -15.25
N ILE A 146 21.29 -15.32 -15.50
CA ILE A 146 20.78 -14.86 -16.81
C ILE A 146 21.36 -13.50 -17.19
N ASN A 147 21.46 -12.57 -16.24
CA ASN A 147 22.05 -11.27 -16.45
C ASN A 147 23.54 -11.36 -16.80
N GLY A 148 24.27 -12.27 -16.14
CA GLY A 148 25.66 -12.59 -16.43
C GLY A 148 25.81 -13.06 -17.88
N LEU A 149 25.00 -14.03 -18.30
CA LEU A 149 25.00 -14.54 -19.66
C LEU A 149 24.66 -13.46 -20.70
N TYR A 150 23.60 -12.68 -20.45
CA TYR A 150 23.23 -11.55 -21.31
C TYR A 150 24.39 -10.53 -21.43
N THR A 151 25.05 -10.23 -20.32
CA THR A 151 26.22 -9.34 -20.31
C THR A 151 27.36 -9.92 -21.15
N CYS A 152 27.57 -11.24 -21.13
CA CYS A 152 28.56 -11.88 -21.98
C CYS A 152 28.25 -11.74 -23.47
N PHE A 153 26.98 -11.94 -23.88
CA PHE A 153 26.53 -11.67 -25.25
C PHE A 153 26.75 -10.21 -25.66
N LEU A 154 26.48 -9.26 -24.75
CA LEU A 154 26.62 -7.84 -25.04
C LEU A 154 28.09 -7.40 -25.15
N LYS A 155 28.95 -7.83 -24.23
CA LYS A 155 30.31 -7.30 -24.07
C LYS A 155 31.40 -8.12 -24.75
N TYR A 156 31.20 -9.43 -24.92
CA TYR A 156 32.23 -10.33 -25.44
C TYR A 156 31.72 -11.12 -26.66
N PRO A 157 31.22 -10.44 -27.70
CA PRO A 157 30.52 -11.10 -28.80
C PRO A 157 31.39 -12.12 -29.53
N GLN A 158 32.70 -11.86 -29.70
CA GLN A 158 33.60 -12.79 -30.39
C GLN A 158 33.76 -14.12 -29.62
N GLN A 159 33.85 -14.08 -28.29
CA GLN A 159 33.94 -15.28 -27.46
C GLN A 159 32.61 -16.05 -27.45
N MET A 160 31.50 -15.32 -27.43
CA MET A 160 30.16 -15.92 -27.42
C MET A 160 29.83 -16.60 -28.75
N GLN A 161 30.12 -15.97 -29.89
CA GLN A 161 29.88 -16.53 -31.22
C GLN A 161 30.56 -17.89 -31.44
N GLN A 162 31.74 -18.10 -30.84
CA GLN A 162 32.48 -19.34 -30.95
C GLN A 162 31.92 -20.48 -30.07
N ARG A 163 31.08 -20.14 -29.08
CA ARG A 163 30.62 -21.06 -28.03
C ARG A 163 29.10 -21.14 -27.95
N ILE A 164 28.42 -20.82 -29.04
CA ILE A 164 26.95 -20.84 -29.15
C ILE A 164 26.38 -22.22 -28.80
N ASP A 165 27.05 -23.30 -29.20
CA ASP A 165 26.62 -24.68 -28.89
C ASP A 165 26.63 -24.97 -27.39
N GLU A 166 27.66 -24.54 -26.67
CA GLU A 166 27.75 -24.72 -25.22
C GLU A 166 26.65 -23.95 -24.50
N VAL A 167 26.40 -22.70 -24.92
CA VAL A 167 25.33 -21.87 -24.35
C VAL A 167 23.97 -22.50 -24.63
N LYS A 168 23.75 -23.00 -25.85
CA LYS A 168 22.50 -23.65 -26.23
C LYS A 168 22.23 -24.86 -25.33
N GLU A 169 23.20 -25.75 -25.13
CA GLU A 169 23.05 -26.93 -24.29
C GLU A 169 22.70 -26.55 -22.83
N ILE A 170 23.30 -25.48 -22.31
CA ILE A 170 22.99 -24.97 -20.96
C ILE A 170 21.55 -24.47 -20.89
N LEU A 171 21.10 -23.68 -21.87
CA LEU A 171 19.74 -23.15 -21.90
C LEU A 171 18.70 -24.26 -22.09
N GLU A 172 18.97 -25.25 -22.94
CA GLU A 172 18.11 -26.43 -23.10
C GLU A 172 18.00 -27.24 -21.80
N LYS A 173 19.08 -27.37 -21.03
CA LYS A 173 19.02 -28.01 -19.71
C LYS A 173 18.12 -27.26 -18.74
N ILE A 174 18.15 -25.92 -18.75
CA ILE A 174 17.26 -25.09 -17.93
C ILE A 174 15.79 -25.29 -18.33
N LEU A 175 15.51 -25.36 -19.64
CA LEU A 175 14.15 -25.58 -20.15
C LEU A 175 13.62 -26.98 -19.83
N ASN A 176 14.48 -28.02 -19.89
CA ASN A 176 14.10 -29.41 -19.70
C ASN A 176 14.10 -29.85 -18.23
N VAL A 177 14.95 -29.25 -17.40
CA VAL A 177 15.10 -29.56 -15.98
C VAL A 177 14.70 -28.34 -15.18
N ASN A 178 13.45 -28.32 -14.71
CA ASN A 178 12.91 -27.25 -13.86
C ASN A 178 13.47 -27.33 -12.42
N ASN A 179 14.79 -27.43 -12.27
CA ASN A 179 15.52 -27.47 -11.00
C ASN A 179 16.49 -26.27 -10.92
N LYS A 180 16.62 -25.68 -9.73
CA LYS A 180 17.48 -24.52 -9.43
C LYS A 180 18.96 -24.76 -9.79
N ASP A 181 19.42 -26.01 -9.71
CA ASP A 181 20.80 -26.40 -10.06
C ASP A 181 21.12 -26.22 -11.57
N SER A 182 20.10 -26.04 -12.41
CA SER A 182 20.29 -25.85 -13.86
C SER A 182 21.01 -24.54 -14.21
N TYR A 183 20.89 -23.51 -13.36
CA TYR A 183 21.50 -22.19 -13.59
C TYR A 183 22.99 -22.14 -13.23
N GLU A 184 23.50 -23.08 -12.42
CA GLU A 184 24.94 -23.16 -12.15
C GLU A 184 25.76 -23.39 -13.42
N GLY A 185 25.16 -24.02 -14.44
CA GLY A 185 25.80 -24.18 -15.74
C GLY A 185 26.11 -22.85 -16.40
N ILE A 186 25.23 -21.86 -16.24
CA ILE A 186 25.46 -20.50 -16.71
C ILE A 186 26.60 -19.85 -15.94
N ASP A 187 26.59 -19.93 -14.61
CA ASP A 187 27.63 -19.30 -13.79
C ASP A 187 29.02 -19.87 -14.13
N LYS A 188 29.13 -21.20 -14.23
CA LYS A 188 30.36 -21.88 -14.66
C LYS A 188 30.79 -21.45 -16.06
N PHE A 189 29.86 -21.29 -16.99
CA PHE A 189 30.18 -20.79 -18.33
C PHE A 189 30.68 -19.34 -18.27
N VAL A 190 30.00 -18.46 -17.56
CA VAL A 190 30.39 -17.05 -17.41
C VAL A 190 31.79 -16.93 -16.80
N ASP A 191 32.14 -17.75 -15.81
CA ASP A 191 33.47 -17.76 -15.19
C ASP A 191 34.59 -18.18 -16.17
N THR A 192 34.26 -18.91 -17.24
CA THR A 192 35.22 -19.27 -18.30
C THR A 192 35.42 -18.17 -19.33
N ILE A 193 34.54 -17.16 -19.36
CA ILE A 193 34.70 -16.01 -20.26
C ILE A 193 35.83 -15.14 -19.72
N ASN A 194 36.76 -14.77 -20.60
CA ASN A 194 37.80 -13.85 -20.22
C ASN A 194 37.22 -12.43 -20.10
N LEU A 195 36.71 -12.11 -18.90
CA LEU A 195 36.15 -10.81 -18.55
C LEU A 195 37.19 -9.67 -18.50
N LYS A 196 38.48 -9.99 -18.70
CA LYS A 196 39.59 -9.02 -18.73
C LYS A 196 40.03 -8.64 -20.15
N GLY A 197 39.19 -8.85 -21.17
CA GLY A 197 39.56 -8.55 -22.56
C GLY A 197 39.81 -7.05 -22.80
N TYR A 198 41.09 -6.70 -22.98
CA TYR A 198 41.73 -5.50 -23.58
C TYR A 198 41.12 -4.11 -23.36
#